data_AF-H7FM80-F1
#
_entry.id   AF-H7FM80-F1
#
_cell.length_a   1.000
_cell.length_b   1.000
_cell.length_c   1.000
_cell.angle_alpha   90.00
_cell.angle_beta   90.00
_cell.angle_gamma   90.00
#
_symmetry.space_group_name_H-M   'P 1'
#
loop_
_entity.id
_entity.type
_entity.pdbx_description
1 polymer ?
#
loop_
_entity_poly.entity_id
_entity_poly.type
_entity_poly.pdbx_seq_one_letter_code
_entity_poly.pdbx_strand_id
1 'polypeptide(L)'
;MEVSRIPKNKLEALIEKLQPYQTDKGLVRLGPNGDGGYLVPNDLEGIVACFSPGVDLTSGFEENSCKLGMEIYLASVSVIKPNLNLPDDIYNFLSKYIGCTNNKDFLTIDEWVKCVKIEEHFDLLLQMDIQGQSIVQF
;
A
#
# COMPACT_ATOMS: atom_id res chain seq x y z
N MET A 1 -22.81 27.14 -27.08
CA MET A 1 -23.20 25.90 -26.38
C MET A 1 -23.89 26.31 -25.09
N GLU A 2 -25.19 26.04 -24.96
CA GLU A 2 -25.85 26.17 -23.66
C GLU A 2 -25.33 25.07 -22.73
N VAL A 3 -24.71 25.46 -21.62
CA VAL A 3 -24.32 24.53 -20.57
C VAL A 3 -25.55 24.27 -19.72
N SER A 4 -26.20 23.13 -19.95
CA SER A 4 -27.30 22.64 -19.10
C SER A 4 -26.76 22.32 -17.70
N ARG A 5 -27.37 22.91 -16.66
CA ARG A 5 -27.01 22.63 -15.27
C ARG A 5 -27.58 21.28 -14.84
N ILE A 6 -26.79 20.50 -14.10
CA ILE A 6 -27.28 19.25 -13.51
C ILE A 6 -28.37 19.58 -12.47
N PRO A 7 -29.54 18.93 -12.52
CA PRO A 7 -30.58 19.08 -11.50
C PRO A 7 -30.06 18.74 -10.09
N LYS A 8 -30.41 19.56 -9.09
CA LYS A 8 -29.94 19.43 -7.70
C LYS A 8 -30.14 18.02 -7.13
N ASN A 9 -31.32 17.44 -7.37
CA ASN A 9 -31.66 16.09 -6.89
C ASN A 9 -30.73 14.99 -7.44
N LYS A 10 -30.25 15.13 -8.69
CA LYS A 10 -29.28 14.19 -9.27
C LYS A 10 -27.91 14.30 -8.61
N LEU A 11 -27.51 15.52 -8.23
CA LEU A 11 -26.26 15.75 -7.51
C LEU A 11 -26.34 15.20 -6.08
N GLU A 12 -27.44 15.45 -5.37
CA GLU A 12 -27.68 14.92 -4.03
C GLU A 12 -27.66 13.38 -4.03
N ALA A 13 -28.40 12.75 -4.94
CA ALA A 13 -28.41 11.29 -5.06
C ALA A 13 -27.05 10.69 -5.45
N LEU A 14 -26.18 11.45 -6.12
CA LEU A 14 -24.81 11.03 -6.38
C LEU A 14 -23.96 11.10 -5.10
N ILE A 15 -24.03 12.23 -4.38
CA ILE A 15 -23.26 12.44 -3.14
C ILE A 15 -23.62 11.37 -2.09
N GLU A 16 -24.90 11.03 -1.96
CA GLU A 16 -25.36 9.97 -1.07
C GLU A 16 -24.77 8.59 -1.40
N LYS A 17 -24.38 8.34 -2.66
CA LYS A 17 -23.73 7.09 -3.06
C LYS A 17 -22.21 7.09 -2.82
N LEU A 18 -21.61 8.26 -2.60
CA LEU A 18 -20.17 8.42 -2.38
C LEU A 18 -19.80 8.38 -0.89
N GLN A 19 -20.78 8.24 0.01
CA GLN A 19 -20.49 8.08 1.43
C GLN A 19 -19.79 6.73 1.70
N PRO A 20 -18.81 6.68 2.62
CA PRO A 20 -18.22 5.42 3.03
C PRO A 20 -19.30 4.44 3.52
N TYR A 21 -19.21 3.19 3.09
CA TYR A 21 -20.05 2.13 3.63
C TYR A 21 -19.42 1.59 4.90
N GLN A 22 -20.22 1.46 5.96
CA GLN A 22 -19.78 0.79 7.17
C GLN A 22 -19.77 -0.72 6.92
N THR A 23 -18.59 -1.32 7.02
CA THR A 23 -18.42 -2.78 6.99
C THR A 23 -18.63 -3.37 8.39
N ASP A 24 -18.52 -4.69 8.52
CA ASP A 24 -18.54 -5.40 9.80
C ASP A 24 -17.28 -5.14 10.65
N LYS A 25 -16.24 -4.54 10.06
CA LYS A 25 -14.98 -4.19 10.71
C LYS A 25 -14.91 -2.68 10.95
N GLY A 26 -14.39 -2.29 12.11
CA GLY A 26 -14.01 -0.89 12.35
C GLY A 26 -12.82 -0.49 11.47
N LEU A 27 -12.57 0.81 11.31
CA LEU A 27 -11.38 1.31 10.62
C LEU A 27 -10.27 1.64 11.64
N VAL A 28 -9.03 1.26 11.31
CA VAL A 28 -7.82 1.66 12.03
C VAL A 28 -6.92 2.47 11.11
N ARG A 29 -6.16 3.40 11.70
CA ARG A 29 -5.18 4.19 10.97
C ARG A 29 -3.81 3.51 11.01
N LEU A 30 -3.23 3.24 9.85
CA LEU A 30 -1.82 2.89 9.69
C LEU A 30 -1.11 4.06 9.01
N GLY A 31 0.11 4.38 9.46
CA GLY A 31 0.81 5.57 8.99
C GLY A 31 0.67 6.79 9.89
N PRO A 32 1.27 7.92 9.48
CA PRO A 32 1.25 9.16 10.24
C PRO A 32 -0.15 9.78 10.33
N ASN A 33 -0.27 10.80 11.19
CA ASN A 33 -1.51 11.57 11.35
C ASN A 33 -1.84 12.44 10.13
N GLY A 34 -0.83 12.76 9.31
CA GLY A 34 -0.96 13.57 8.10
C GLY A 34 -0.97 12.72 6.83
N ASP A 35 -0.26 13.22 5.82
CA ASP A 35 -0.09 12.56 4.53
C ASP A 35 0.67 11.22 4.66
N GLY A 36 0.32 10.25 3.83
CA GLY A 36 0.85 8.89 3.86
C GLY A 36 0.20 7.95 4.91
N GLY A 37 -0.84 8.40 5.61
CA GLY A 37 -1.61 7.55 6.54
C GLY A 37 -2.94 7.09 5.96
N TYR A 38 -3.22 5.79 6.06
CA TYR A 38 -4.40 5.13 5.49
C TYR A 38 -5.36 4.69 6.59
N LEU A 39 -6.66 4.80 6.32
CA LEU A 39 -7.69 4.10 7.07
C LEU A 39 -7.93 2.75 6.42
N VAL A 40 -7.66 1.67 7.15
CA VAL A 40 -7.84 0.29 6.70
C VAL A 40 -8.84 -0.43 7.61
N PRO A 41 -9.59 -1.43 7.12
CA PRO A 41 -10.37 -2.30 7.97
C PRO A 41 -9.50 -2.93 9.06
N ASN A 42 -10.02 -3.02 10.28
CA ASN A 42 -9.38 -3.69 11.40
C ASN A 42 -9.49 -5.21 11.26
N ASP A 43 -8.87 -5.73 10.20
CA ASP A 43 -8.84 -7.13 9.79
C ASP A 43 -7.41 -7.51 9.44
N LEU A 44 -6.50 -7.19 10.36
CA LEU A 44 -5.04 -7.32 10.18
C LEU A 44 -4.46 -8.53 10.92
N GLU A 45 -5.30 -9.28 11.64
CA GLU A 45 -4.89 -10.49 12.35
C GLU A 45 -4.53 -11.59 11.36
N GLY A 46 -3.39 -12.26 11.58
CA GLY A 46 -2.91 -13.34 10.71
C GLY A 46 -2.10 -12.88 9.49
N ILE A 47 -2.04 -11.57 9.22
CA ILE A 47 -1.16 -11.01 8.19
C ILE A 47 0.29 -11.07 8.68
N VAL A 48 1.15 -11.76 7.93
CA VAL A 48 2.54 -12.01 8.36
C VAL A 48 3.56 -11.07 7.76
N ALA A 49 3.26 -10.44 6.62
CA ALA A 49 4.20 -9.54 5.95
C ALA A 49 3.50 -8.41 5.22
N CYS A 50 4.18 -7.26 5.17
CA CYS A 50 3.78 -6.08 4.44
C CYS A 50 4.79 -5.79 3.31
N PHE A 51 4.33 -5.89 2.07
CA PHE A 51 5.04 -5.47 0.87
C PHE A 51 4.67 -4.03 0.53
N SER A 52 5.65 -3.14 0.50
CA SER A 52 5.49 -1.71 0.28
C SER A 52 6.45 -1.21 -0.81
N PRO A 53 6.07 -1.30 -2.09
CA PRO A 53 6.84 -0.69 -3.16
C PRO A 53 6.58 0.82 -3.30
N GLY A 54 7.59 1.55 -3.75
CA GLY A 54 7.48 2.97 -4.06
C GLY A 54 7.70 3.91 -2.87
N VAL A 55 8.42 3.46 -1.83
CA VAL A 55 8.71 4.29 -0.65
C VAL A 55 9.58 5.51 -0.95
N ASP A 56 9.32 6.57 -0.17
CA ASP A 56 9.99 7.88 -0.25
C ASP A 56 10.23 8.46 1.16
N LEU A 57 9.97 9.75 1.40
CA LEU A 57 10.30 10.47 2.63
C LEU A 57 9.50 10.03 3.87
N THR A 58 8.40 9.29 3.71
CA THR A 58 7.54 8.88 4.82
C THR A 58 7.37 7.37 4.79
N SER A 59 7.58 6.71 5.93
CA SER A 59 7.44 5.25 6.05
C SER A 59 6.69 4.84 7.34
N GLY A 60 5.78 5.70 7.81
CA GLY A 60 5.04 5.43 9.05
C GLY A 60 4.02 4.30 8.91
N PHE A 61 3.59 3.95 7.69
CA PHE A 61 2.67 2.85 7.47
C PHE A 61 3.38 1.54 7.81
N GLU A 62 4.57 1.37 7.26
CA GLU A 62 5.48 0.25 7.46
C GLU A 62 5.88 0.11 8.92
N GLU A 63 6.17 1.23 9.61
CA GLU A 63 6.43 1.22 11.05
C GLU A 63 5.25 0.69 11.86
N ASN A 64 4.02 1.06 11.50
CA ASN A 64 2.84 0.57 12.19
C ASN A 64 2.56 -0.90 11.86
N SER A 65 2.76 -1.32 10.61
CA SER A 65 2.69 -2.73 10.21
C SER A 65 3.72 -3.58 10.97
N CYS A 66 4.94 -3.08 11.13
CA CYS A 66 6.00 -3.76 11.89
C CYS A 66 5.61 -3.92 13.38
N LYS A 67 5.01 -2.89 13.99
CA LYS A 67 4.49 -2.96 15.37
C LYS A 67 3.36 -3.97 15.54
N LEU A 68 2.64 -4.29 14.46
CA LEU A 68 1.62 -5.34 14.45
C LEU A 68 2.21 -6.75 14.26
N GLY A 69 3.53 -6.87 14.11
CA GLY A 69 4.25 -8.14 13.97
C GLY A 69 4.53 -8.57 12.53
N MET A 70 4.29 -7.69 11.55
CA MET A 70 4.53 -8.00 10.14
C MET A 70 6.01 -7.85 9.77
N GLU A 71 6.53 -8.76 8.96
CA GLU A 71 7.80 -8.58 8.26
C GLU A 71 7.65 -7.50 7.18
N ILE A 72 8.64 -6.60 7.06
CA ILE A 72 8.56 -5.46 6.17
C ILE A 72 9.45 -5.65 4.93
N TYR A 73 8.84 -5.57 3.75
CA TYR A 73 9.51 -5.69 2.45
C TYR A 73 9.29 -4.44 1.62
N LEU A 74 10.37 -3.76 1.26
CA LEU A 74 10.35 -2.45 0.62
C LEU A 74 11.08 -2.53 -0.71
N ALA A 75 10.51 -1.91 -1.74
CA ALA A 75 11.15 -1.83 -3.05
C ALA A 75 11.07 -0.41 -3.62
N SER A 76 12.21 0.27 -3.77
CA SER A 76 12.24 1.60 -4.37
C SER A 76 13.64 1.92 -4.91
N VAL A 77 13.70 2.57 -6.06
CA VAL A 77 14.94 3.16 -6.59
C VAL A 77 15.03 4.66 -6.35
N SER A 78 13.93 5.28 -5.87
CA SER A 78 13.86 6.72 -5.63
C SER A 78 14.69 7.14 -4.42
N VAL A 79 14.99 6.19 -3.53
CA VAL A 79 15.76 6.39 -2.30
C VAL A 79 16.92 5.40 -2.21
N ILE A 80 18.01 5.82 -1.58
CA ILE A 80 19.15 4.94 -1.27
C ILE A 80 18.79 4.00 -0.10
N LYS A 81 17.99 4.49 0.83
CA LYS A 81 17.45 3.74 1.98
C LYS A 81 16.08 4.30 2.36
N PRO A 82 15.18 3.48 2.93
CA PRO A 82 13.89 3.94 3.42
C PRO A 82 14.06 4.88 4.63
N ASN A 83 13.13 5.81 4.80
CA ASN A 83 13.12 6.72 5.96
C ASN A 83 12.29 6.13 7.11
N LEU A 84 12.83 5.07 7.71
CA LEU A 84 12.22 4.36 8.84
C LEU A 84 12.93 4.71 10.14
N ASN A 85 12.14 4.86 11.21
CA ASN A 85 12.65 4.86 12.58
C ASN A 85 12.72 3.43 13.14
N LEU A 86 13.35 2.54 12.38
CA LEU A 86 13.52 1.11 12.64
C LEU A 86 14.98 0.73 12.39
N PRO A 87 15.57 -0.21 13.17
CA PRO A 87 16.87 -0.78 12.85
C PRO A 87 16.94 -1.40 11.44
N ASP A 88 18.10 -1.33 10.79
CA ASP A 88 18.30 -1.82 9.42
C ASP A 88 18.12 -3.36 9.28
N ASP A 89 18.21 -4.10 10.39
CA ASP A 89 18.08 -5.56 10.43
C ASP A 89 16.64 -6.05 10.58
N ILE A 90 15.68 -5.16 10.80
CA ILE A 90 14.26 -5.53 11.01
C ILE A 90 13.37 -5.30 9.77
N TYR A 91 13.95 -4.83 8.67
CA TYR A 91 13.25 -4.69 7.39
C TYR A 91 14.12 -5.13 6.22
N ASN A 92 13.48 -5.45 5.10
CA ASN A 92 14.14 -5.82 3.85
C ASN A 92 13.94 -4.71 2.83
N PHE A 93 15.03 -4.18 2.28
CA PHE A 93 14.97 -3.15 1.25
C PHE A 93 15.66 -3.59 -0.04
N LEU A 94 14.95 -3.42 -1.15
CA LEU A 94 15.42 -3.72 -2.49
C LEU A 94 15.41 -2.46 -3.36
N SER A 95 16.55 -2.15 -3.98
CA SER A 95 16.62 -1.08 -4.97
C SER A 95 16.22 -1.58 -6.37
N LYS A 96 14.91 -1.81 -6.57
CA LYS A 96 14.30 -2.17 -7.86
C LYS A 96 12.94 -1.50 -8.03
N TYR A 97 12.51 -1.36 -9.28
CA TYR A 97 11.12 -1.04 -9.62
C TYR A 97 10.25 -2.30 -9.54
N ILE A 98 9.02 -2.14 -9.06
CA ILE A 98 8.00 -3.17 -9.25
C ILE A 98 7.30 -2.94 -10.59
N GLY A 99 7.25 -3.97 -11.44
CA GLY A 99 6.66 -3.89 -12.77
C GLY A 99 6.20 -5.23 -13.32
N CYS A 100 5.83 -5.25 -14.61
CA CYS A 100 5.23 -6.42 -15.25
C CYS A 100 6.24 -7.47 -15.76
N THR A 101 7.55 -7.21 -15.66
CA THR A 101 8.60 -8.13 -16.12
C THR A 101 9.79 -8.14 -15.17
N ASN A 102 10.51 -9.26 -15.14
CA ASN A 102 11.75 -9.40 -14.39
C ASN A 102 12.93 -9.03 -15.27
N ASN A 103 13.75 -8.07 -14.83
CA ASN A 103 15.02 -7.74 -15.47
C ASN A 103 15.99 -7.13 -14.45
N LYS A 104 17.03 -6.44 -14.94
CA LYS A 104 18.03 -5.80 -14.08
C LYS A 104 17.39 -4.76 -13.14
N ASP A 105 16.48 -3.95 -13.66
CA ASP A 105 15.92 -2.79 -12.97
C ASP A 105 14.51 -3.08 -12.40
N PHE A 106 13.80 -4.05 -12.97
CA PHE A 106 12.43 -4.41 -12.60
C PHE A 106 12.31 -5.80 -11.94
N LEU A 107 11.34 -5.94 -11.04
CA LEU A 107 10.91 -7.16 -10.38
C LEU A 107 9.38 -7.25 -10.40
N THR A 108 8.81 -8.42 -10.67
CA THR A 108 7.36 -8.64 -10.54
C THR A 108 6.97 -8.90 -9.09
N ILE A 109 5.73 -8.58 -8.69
CA ILE A 109 5.23 -8.89 -7.35
C ILE A 109 5.31 -10.40 -7.08
N ASP A 110 4.90 -11.22 -8.04
CA ASP A 110 4.99 -12.69 -7.96
C ASP A 110 6.40 -13.18 -7.64
N GLU A 111 7.40 -12.69 -8.37
CA GLU A 111 8.79 -13.11 -8.16
C GLU A 111 9.32 -12.59 -6.83
N TRP A 112 8.90 -11.38 -6.43
CA TRP A 112 9.28 -10.80 -5.16
C TRP A 112 8.79 -11.63 -3.98
N VAL A 113 7.50 -11.96 -3.94
CA VAL A 113 6.91 -12.80 -2.89
C VAL A 113 7.56 -14.20 -2.88
N LYS A 114 7.76 -14.82 -4.05
CA LYS A 114 8.44 -16.12 -4.17
C LYS A 114 9.86 -16.11 -3.62
N CYS A 115 10.63 -15.05 -3.86
CA CYS A 115 12.01 -14.93 -3.37
C CYS A 115 12.11 -14.89 -1.85
N VAL A 116 11.11 -14.33 -1.18
CA VAL A 116 11.06 -14.24 0.29
C VAL A 116 10.75 -15.59 0.94
N LYS A 117 10.12 -16.53 0.21
CA LYS A 117 9.76 -17.88 0.67
C LYS A 117 8.75 -17.89 1.84
N ILE A 118 7.81 -16.95 1.83
CA ILE A 118 6.65 -17.01 2.73
C ILE A 118 5.76 -18.18 2.29
N GLU A 119 5.25 -18.95 3.25
CA GLU A 119 4.34 -20.06 2.94
C GLU A 119 3.01 -19.53 2.36
N GLU A 120 2.48 -20.21 1.34
CA GLU A 120 1.31 -19.76 0.56
C GLU A 120 0.00 -19.65 1.39
N HIS A 121 -0.02 -20.20 2.61
CA HIS A 121 -1.20 -20.21 3.46
C HIS A 121 -1.34 -18.97 4.36
N PHE A 122 -0.34 -18.09 4.37
CA PHE A 122 -0.36 -16.86 5.16
C PHE A 122 -0.94 -15.68 4.38
N ASP A 123 -1.64 -14.81 5.09
CA ASP A 123 -2.14 -13.56 4.54
C ASP A 123 -1.03 -12.51 4.46
N LEU A 124 -1.03 -11.74 3.37
CA LEU A 124 -0.04 -10.70 3.08
C LEU A 124 -0.73 -9.36 2.87
N LEU A 125 -0.07 -8.27 3.27
CA LEU A 125 -0.50 -6.91 3.03
C LEU A 125 0.33 -6.29 1.90
N LEU A 126 -0.33 -5.68 0.93
CA LEU A 126 0.29 -4.84 -0.10
C LEU A 126 -0.13 -3.39 0.13
N GLN A 127 0.81 -2.54 0.50
CA GLN A 127 0.63 -1.09 0.47
C GLN A 127 1.30 -0.57 -0.79
N MET A 128 0.54 0.05 -1.68
CA MET A 128 1.09 0.55 -2.94
C MET A 128 0.35 1.79 -3.39
N ASP A 129 1.10 2.88 -3.58
CA ASP A 129 0.58 4.06 -4.26
C ASP A 129 0.72 3.89 -5.77
N ILE A 130 -0.41 3.99 -6.47
CA ILE A 130 -0.41 3.99 -7.93
C ILE A 130 -0.02 5.39 -8.40
N GLN A 131 1.26 5.59 -8.69
CA GLN A 131 1.77 6.76 -9.40
C GLN A 131 1.92 6.42 -10.90
N GLY A 132 1.93 7.41 -11.80
CA GLY A 132 1.74 7.22 -13.25
C GLY A 132 2.70 6.28 -14.01
N GLN A 133 3.72 5.69 -13.37
CA GLN A 133 4.58 4.64 -13.93
C GLN A 133 4.20 3.22 -13.47
N SER A 134 3.30 3.10 -12.49
CA SER A 134 2.81 1.84 -11.94
C SER A 134 1.75 1.23 -12.86
N ILE A 135 2.14 0.30 -13.72
CA ILE A 135 1.20 -0.54 -14.48
C ILE A 135 0.90 -1.77 -13.65
N VAL A 136 -0.33 -1.87 -13.14
CA VAL A 136 -0.87 -3.11 -12.54
C VAL A 136 -1.69 -3.80 -13.64
N GLN A 137 -1.17 -4.91 -14.18
CA GLN A 137 -1.96 -5.85 -14.96
C GLN A 137 -2.31 -7.03 -14.05
N PHE A 138 -3.61 -7.27 -13.86
CA PHE A 138 -4.16 -8.48 -13.25
C PHE A 138 -4.23 -9.62 -14.27
#